data_AF-A0A7J0G7B5-F1
#
_entry.id   AF-A0A7J0G7B5-F1
#
_cell.length_a   1.000
_cell.length_b   1.000
_cell.length_c   1.000
_cell.angle_alpha   90.00
_cell.angle_beta   90.00
_cell.angle_gamma   90.00
#
_symmetry.space_group_name_H-M   'P 1'
#
loop_
_entity.id
_entity.type
_entity.pdbx_description
1 polymer ?
#
loop_
_entity_poly.entity_id
_entity_poly.type
_entity_poly.pdbx_seq_one_letter_code
_entity_poly.pdbx_strand_id
1 'polypeptide(L)' 'MDESVLDDIIRRLLDAKNGRFPKQVHLMEAEIRNLCVASKEVFLSQPNLLELEAPIKICGKKDVIVELLVFF' A
#
# COMPACT_ATOMS: atom_id res chain seq x y z
N MET A 1 -0.19 14.06 -4.20
CA MET A 1 0.63 13.87 -2.98
C MET A 1 2.07 14.14 -3.36
N ASP A 2 2.80 14.91 -2.57
CA ASP A 2 4.20 15.22 -2.87
C ASP A 2 5.09 13.98 -2.74
N GLU A 3 5.98 13.78 -3.72
CA GLU A 3 6.88 12.63 -3.79
C GLU A 3 7.78 12.52 -2.55
N SER A 4 8.30 13.65 -2.06
CA SER A 4 9.16 13.71 -0.87
C SER A 4 8.45 13.25 0.40
N VAL A 5 7.14 13.50 0.53
CA VAL A 5 6.32 13.06 1.67
C VAL A 5 6.03 11.56 1.57
N LEU A 6 5.75 11.06 0.36
CA LEU A 6 5.52 9.64 0.13
C LEU A 6 6.77 8.81 0.46
N ASP A 7 7.92 9.27 -0.02
CA ASP A 7 9.23 8.67 0.26
C ASP A 7 9.53 8.61 1.75
N ASP A 8 9.27 9.70 2.48
CA ASP A 8 9.48 9.76 3.93
C ASP A 8 8.59 8.75 4.68
N ILE A 9 7.32 8.62 4.29
CA ILE A 9 6.40 7.62 4.84
C ILE A 9 6.91 6.20 4.58
N ILE A 10 7.36 5.91 3.35
CA ILE A 10 7.89 4.58 2.98
C ILE A 10 9.12 4.25 3.84
N ARG A 11 10.05 5.20 4.00
CA ARG A 11 11.25 5.02 4.85
C ARG A 11 10.86 4.70 6.30
N ARG A 12 9.95 5.49 6.89
CA ARG A 12 9.45 5.26 8.26
C ARG A 12 8.84 3.87 8.45
N LEU A 13 8.05 3.39 7.48
CA LEU A 13 7.43 2.06 7.50
C LEU A 13 8.45 0.92 7.36
N LEU A 14 9.47 1.10 6.52
CA LEU A 14 10.53 0.10 6.34
C LEU A 14 11.45 -0.01 7.57
N ASP A 15 11.78 1.12 8.20
CA ASP A 15 12.63 1.14 9.39
C ASP A 15 11.97 0.43 10.58
N ALA A 16 10.66 0.57 10.73
CA ALA A 16 9.89 -0.13 11.77
C ALA A 16 9.90 -1.66 11.63
N LYS A 17 10.10 -2.17 10.41
CA LYS A 17 10.19 -3.61 10.13
C LYS A 17 11.56 -4.21 10.46
N ASN A 18 12.62 -3.40 10.39
CA ASN A 18 14.00 -3.88 10.56
C ASN A 18 14.46 -3.93 12.03
N GLY A 19 13.62 -3.50 12.98
CA GLY A 19 13.89 -3.59 14.41
C GLY A 19 13.66 -4.99 14.98
N ARG A 20 14.43 -5.36 16.02
CA ARG A 20 14.24 -6.60 16.81
C ARG A 20 12.86 -6.69 17.46
N PHE A 21 12.18 -5.56 17.62
CA PHE A 21 10.82 -5.44 18.15
C PHE A 21 9.97 -4.61 17.16
N PRO A 22 8.71 -4.98 16.91
CA PRO A 22 7.83 -4.22 16.05
C PRO A 22 7.64 -2.81 16.63
N LYS A 23 8.13 -1.80 15.92
CA LYS A 23 7.98 -0.39 16.32
C LYS A 23 6.71 0.16 15.70
N GLN A 24 5.84 0.77 16.50
CA GLN A 24 4.68 1.48 15.97
C GLN A 24 5.16 2.71 15.20
N VAL A 25 4.73 2.85 13.94
CA VAL A 25 4.98 4.05 13.14
C VAL A 25 3.86 5.04 13.42
N HIS A 26 4.22 6.23 13.89
CA HIS A 26 3.28 7.34 14.02
C HIS A 26 3.15 8.04 12.67
N LEU A 27 2.01 7.81 12.01
CA LEU A 27 1.56 8.56 10.84
C LEU A 27 0.45 9.51 11.29
N MET A 28 0.48 10.74 10.79
CA MET A 28 -0.58 11.71 11.05
C MET A 28 -1.83 11.34 10.23
N GLU A 29 -3.01 11.67 10.76
CA GLU A 29 -4.28 11.40 10.07
C GLU A 29 -4.31 12.00 8.65
N ALA A 30 -3.78 13.21 8.48
CA ALA A 30 -3.65 13.86 7.19
C ALA A 30 -2.79 13.05 6.19
N GLU A 31 -1.71 12.43 6.65
CA GLU A 31 -0.84 11.58 5.82
C GLU A 31 -1.58 10.31 5.38
N ILE A 32 -2.28 9.66 6.31
CA ILE A 32 -3.09 8.47 6.04
C ILE A 32 -4.21 8.79 5.04
N ARG A 33 -4.93 9.89 5.26
CA ARG A 33 -6.01 10.32 4.35
C ARG A 33 -5.47 10.61 2.96
N ASN A 34 -4.34 11.29 2.85
CA ASN A 34 -3.70 11.59 1.57
C ASN A 34 -3.27 10.33 0.82
N LEU A 35 -2.71 9.32 1.53
CA LEU A 35 -2.39 8.01 0.95
C LEU A 35 -3.64 7.33 0.41
N CYS A 36 -4.74 7.33 1.16
CA CYS A 36 -6.00 6.71 0.73
C CYS A 36 -6.60 7.40 -0.49
N VAL A 37 -6.60 8.74 -0.53
CA VAL A 37 -7.11 9.52 -1.67
C VAL A 37 -6.26 9.26 -2.90
N ALA A 38 -4.93 9.37 -2.80
CA ALA A 38 -4.03 9.11 -3.93
C ALA A 38 -4.12 7.66 -4.43
N SER A 39 -4.21 6.68 -3.52
CA SER A 39 -4.37 5.27 -3.90
C SER A 39 -5.70 5.02 -4.61
N LYS A 40 -6.79 5.65 -4.14
CA LYS A 40 -8.11 5.55 -4.78
C LYS A 40 -8.07 6.10 -6.21
N GLU A 41 -7.41 7.22 -6.45
CA GLU A 41 -7.26 7.78 -7.79
C GLU A 41 -6.51 6.81 -8.72
N VAL A 42 -5.42 6.19 -8.24
CA VAL A 42 -4.68 5.17 -8.99
C VAL A 42 -5.55 3.96 -9.32
N PHE A 43 -6.26 3.40 -8.34
CA PHE A 43 -7.14 2.25 -8.58
C PHE A 43 -8.28 2.56 -9.55
N LEU A 44 -8.85 3.77 -9.50
CA LEU A 44 -9.90 4.18 -10.43
C LEU A 44 -9.36 4.45 -11.85
N SER A 45 -8.09 4.82 -11.98
CA SER A 45 -7.43 4.99 -13.29
C SER A 45 -7.10 3.65 -13.97
N GLN A 46 -7.01 2.58 -13.19
CA GLN A 46 -6.72 1.24 -13.69
C GLN A 46 -8.02 0.47 -14.00
N PRO A 47 -8.02 -0.41 -15.00
CA PRO A 47 -9.16 -1.30 -15.23
C PRO A 47 -9.31 -2.28 -14.08
N ASN A 48 -10.56 -2.66 -13.78
CA ASN A 48 -10.84 -3.67 -12.76
C ASN A 48 -10.21 -5.04 -13.07
N LEU A 49 -10.04 -5.36 -14.36
CA LEU A 49 -9.31 -6.52 -14.84
C LEU A 49 -7.90 -6.07 -15.26
N LEU A 50 -6.89 -6.39 -14.43
CA LEU A 50 -5.50 -6.03 -14.69
C LEU A 50 -4.87 -7.01 -15.68
N GLU A 51 -4.33 -6.47 -16.78
CA GLU A 51 -3.47 -7.21 -17.71
C GLU A 51 -2.02 -7.04 -17.26
N LEU A 52 -1.39 -8.14 -16.81
CA LEU A 52 -0.03 -8.14 -16.26
C LEU A 52 0.89 -9.00 -17.12
N GLU A 53 2.08 -8.48 -17.45
CA GLU A 53 3.13 -9.21 -18.17
C GLU A 53 4.20 -9.75 -17.21
N ALA A 54 4.79 -10.90 -17.53
CA ALA A 54 5.84 -11.53 -16.73
C ALA A 54 7.21 -10.81 -16.91
N PRO A 55 8.10 -10.81 -15.88
CA PRO A 55 8.04 -11.54 -14.63
C PRO A 55 7.41 -10.76 -13.46
N ILE A 56 6.47 -11.38 -12.75
CA ILE A 56 5.80 -10.81 -11.56
C ILE A 56 5.84 -11.76 -10.36
N LYS A 57 5.87 -11.21 -9.14
CA LYS A 57 5.74 -11.97 -7.90
C LYS A 57 4.33 -11.81 -7.35
N ILE A 58 3.56 -12.89 -7.34
CA ILE A 58 2.19 -12.91 -6.80
C ILE A 58 2.25 -13.30 -5.33
N CYS A 59 1.77 -12.42 -4.44
CA CYS A 59 1.69 -12.65 -3.00
C CYS A 59 0.22 -12.76 -2.56
N GLY A 60 -0.15 -13.90 -1.99
CA GLY A 60 -1.47 -14.11 -1.38
C GLY A 60 -1.61 -13.46 0.02
N LYS A 61 -2.80 -13.60 0.60
CA LYS A 61 -3.23 -12.92 1.84
C LYS A 61 -2.38 -13.29 3.07
N LYS A 62 -2.13 -12.30 3.94
CA LYS A 62 -1.47 -12.43 5.26
C LYS A 62 -2.40 -12.03 6.43
N ASP A 63 -3.70 -12.35 6.34
CA ASP A 63 -4.77 -12.01 7.31
C ASP A 63 -5.25 -10.54 7.35
N VAL A 64 -6.07 -10.11 6.39
CA VAL A 64 -7.25 -9.22 6.58
C VAL A 64 -8.20 -9.42 5.40
N ILE A 65 -9.38 -9.99 5.66
CA ILE A 65 -10.53 -10.18 4.75
C ILE A 65 -10.98 -8.82 4.20
N VAL A 66 -10.49 -8.52 3.00
CA VAL A 66 -11.19 -7.72 1.99
C VAL A 66 -11.39 -8.68 0.83
N GLU A 67 -12.57 -8.61 0.23
CA GLU A 67 -13.20 -9.56 -0.71
C GLU A 67 -12.31 -9.94 -1.88
N LEU A 68 -11.39 -10.89 -1.64
CA LEU A 68 -10.53 -11.47 -2.68
C LEU A 68 -11.23 -12.66 -3.38
N LEU A 69 -12.57 -12.64 -3.44
CA LEU A 69 -13.36 -13.73 -4.00
C LEU A 69 -14.56 -13.22 -4.82
N VAL A 70 -14.40 -12.16 -5.62
CA VAL A 70 -15.28 -11.91 -6.79
C VAL A 70 -14.49 -11.22 -7.92
N PHE A 71 -13.26 -11.67 -8.18
CA PHE A 71 -12.52 -11.27 -9.40
C PHE A 71 -11.75 -12.46 -10.02
N PHE A 72 -12.38 -13.63 -9.96
CA PHE A 72 -12.38 -14.62 -11.04
C PHE A 72 -13.83 -14.92 -11.38
#